data_AF-A0A815XPZ9-F1
#
_entry.id   AF-A0A815XPZ9-F1
#
_cell.length_a   1.000
_cell.length_b   1.000
_cell.length_c   1.000
_cell.angle_alpha   90.00
_cell.angle_beta   90.00
_cell.angle_gamma   90.00
#
_symmetry.space_group_name_H-M   'P 1'
#
loop_
_entity.id
_entity.type
_entity.pdbx_description
1 polymer ?
#
loop_
_entity_poly.entity_id
_entity_poly.type
_entity_poly.pdbx_seq_one_letter_code
_entity_poly.pdbx_strand_id
1 'polypeptide(L)'
;VNVLRGINLHVPAGYSATALETYVIIEFPYPPETPQTARTRHATGTTNAEYADSLHKFQIKRNDNKFKRLMTRKELKLTIFYKAGFLRSDRQLG
;
A
#
# COMPACT_ATOMS: atom_id res chain seq x y z
N VAL A 1 -6.02 -8.23 -4.19
CA VAL A 1 -6.35 -6.98 -3.47
C VAL A 1 -6.50 -5.89 -4.50
N ASN A 2 -7.57 -5.11 -4.44
CA ASN A 2 -7.82 -3.98 -5.35
C ASN A 2 -7.91 -2.71 -4.50
N VAL A 3 -7.07 -1.71 -4.75
CA VAL A 3 -7.01 -0.46 -3.98
C VAL A 3 -7.67 0.63 -4.81
N LEU A 4 -8.92 1.00 -4.50
CA LEU A 4 -9.67 1.92 -5.36
C LEU A 4 -9.21 3.37 -5.18
N ARG A 5 -9.28 3.88 -3.94
CA ARG A 5 -8.99 5.28 -3.63
C ARG A 5 -8.60 5.48 -2.16
N GLY A 6 -7.76 6.48 -1.91
CA GLY A 6 -7.59 7.11 -0.61
C GLY A 6 -8.63 8.21 -0.43
N ILE A 7 -9.12 8.41 0.80
CA ILE A 7 -10.12 9.45 1.11
C ILE A 7 -9.53 10.34 2.19
N ASN A 8 -9.51 11.65 1.94
CA ASN A 8 -9.08 12.66 2.89
C ASN A 8 -7.71 12.35 3.53
N LEU A 9 -6.70 12.07 2.70
CA LEU A 9 -5.35 11.80 3.17
C LEU A 9 -4.79 13.04 3.89
N HIS A 10 -4.19 12.82 5.06
CA HIS A 10 -3.56 13.88 5.82
C HIS A 10 -2.39 14.48 5.03
N VAL A 11 -2.43 15.79 4.82
CA VAL A 11 -1.36 16.51 4.10
C VAL A 11 -0.22 16.80 5.08
N PRO A 12 0.99 16.24 4.88
CA PRO A 12 2.12 16.50 5.75
C PRO A 12 2.52 17.98 5.75
N ALA A 13 3.02 18.49 6.88
CA ALA A 13 3.43 19.88 7.02
C ALA A 13 4.48 20.26 5.95
N GLY A 14 4.20 21.34 5.20
CA GLY A 14 5.06 21.83 4.12
C GLY A 14 4.77 21.27 2.72
N TYR A 15 3.75 20.42 2.56
CA TYR A 15 3.28 19.96 1.24
C TYR A 15 1.91 20.59 0.92
N SER A 16 1.67 20.86 -0.36
CA SER A 16 0.33 21.24 -0.84
C SER A 16 -0.50 19.99 -1.10
N ALA A 17 -1.80 20.06 -0.84
CA ALA A 17 -2.77 19.04 -1.21
C ALA A 17 -2.70 18.67 -2.70
N THR A 18 -2.34 19.63 -3.55
CA THR A 18 -2.23 19.48 -5.01
C THR A 18 -0.88 18.94 -5.49
N ALA A 19 0.14 18.93 -4.63
CA ALA A 19 1.49 18.43 -4.96
C ALA A 19 1.78 17.09 -4.28
N LEU A 20 0.79 16.50 -3.63
CA LEU A 20 0.94 15.23 -2.93
C LEU A 20 0.97 14.08 -3.94
N GLU A 21 2.10 13.38 -4.00
CA GLU A 21 2.21 12.09 -4.70
C GLU A 21 2.19 10.97 -3.67
N THR A 22 1.20 10.07 -3.77
CA THR A 22 1.05 8.95 -2.84
C THR A 22 1.06 7.61 -3.56
N TYR A 23 1.45 6.56 -2.85
CA TYR A 23 1.33 5.18 -3.29
C TYR A 23 1.10 4.28 -2.09
N VAL A 24 0.52 3.11 -2.33
CA VAL A 24 0.26 2.11 -1.30
C VAL A 24 1.17 0.91 -1.52
N ILE A 25 1.83 0.47 -0.46
CA ILE A 25 2.51 -0.82 -0.39
C ILE A 25 1.59 -1.79 0.34
N ILE A 26 1.39 -2.96 -0.25
CA ILE A 26 0.60 -4.05 0.28
C ILE A 26 1.57 -5.18 0.61
N GLU A 27 1.62 -5.57 1.87
CA GLU A 27 2.41 -6.71 2.34
C GLU A 27 1.47 -7.86 2.68
N PHE A 28 1.56 -8.92 1.89
CA PHE A 28 0.80 -10.14 2.07
C PHE A 28 1.62 -11.14 2.89
N PRO A 29 1.14 -11.57 4.07
CA PRO A 29 1.93 -12.30 5.05
C PRO A 29 2.19 -13.79 4.70
N TYR A 30 2.17 -14.15 3.41
CA TYR A 30 2.38 -15.51 2.92
C TYR A 30 3.26 -15.52 1.66
N PRO A 31 4.21 -16.47 1.54
CA PRO A 31 4.68 -17.41 2.56
C PRO A 31 5.28 -16.71 3.80
N PRO A 32 5.29 -17.34 4.99
CA PRO A 32 5.80 -16.70 6.21
C PRO A 32 7.29 -16.39 6.17
N GLU A 33 8.07 -17.13 5.38
CA GLU A 33 9.52 -16.93 5.21
C GLU A 33 9.83 -15.80 4.23
N THR A 34 8.98 -15.61 3.23
CA THR A 34 9.11 -14.60 2.17
C THR A 34 7.77 -13.94 1.89
N PRO A 35 7.37 -12.94 2.72
CA PRO A 35 6.12 -12.21 2.50
C PRO A 35 6.09 -11.60 1.09
N GLN A 36 4.94 -11.69 0.43
CA GLN A 36 4.77 -11.10 -0.90
C GLN A 36 4.41 -9.62 -0.76
N THR A 37 5.24 -8.75 -1.32
CA THR A 37 4.98 -7.30 -1.35
C THR A 37 4.52 -6.86 -2.74
N ALA A 38 3.51 -5.99 -2.78
CA ALA A 38 3.05 -5.34 -4.00
C ALA A 38 2.97 -3.82 -3.77
N ARG A 39 3.13 -3.04 -4.85
CA ARG A 39 3.10 -1.58 -4.82
C ARG A 39 2.15 -1.05 -5.89
N THR A 40 1.33 -0.07 -5.55
CA THR A 40 0.48 0.65 -6.51
C THR A 40 1.27 1.67 -7.31
N ARG A 41 0.71 2.13 -8.43
CA ARG A 41 1.23 3.32 -9.11
C ARG A 41 1.07 4.55 -8.21
N HIS A 42 1.86 5.58 -8.52
CA HIS A 42 1.73 6.88 -7.87
C HIS A 42 0.44 7.56 -8.32
N ALA A 43 -0.38 7.94 -7.34
CA ALA A 43 -1.48 8.87 -7.55
C ALA A 43 -0.99 10.28 -7.20
N THR A 44 -1.16 11.22 -8.11
CA THR A 44 -0.71 12.60 -7.96
C THR A 44 -1.91 13.54 -7.84
N GLY A 45 -1.72 14.69 -7.20
CA GLY A 45 -2.60 15.84 -7.44
C GLY A 45 -3.84 15.97 -6.58
N THR A 46 -4.06 15.11 -5.57
CA THR A 46 -5.27 15.18 -4.73
C THR A 46 -5.11 14.46 -3.39
N THR A 47 -5.80 14.95 -2.35
CA THR A 47 -5.98 14.26 -1.07
C THR A 47 -6.90 13.04 -1.17
N ASN A 48 -7.71 12.98 -2.24
CA ASN A 48 -8.53 11.84 -2.60
C ASN A 48 -7.88 11.07 -3.75
N ALA A 49 -6.73 10.45 -3.46
CA ALA A 49 -5.93 9.73 -4.45
C ALA A 49 -6.71 8.57 -5.08
N GLU A 50 -6.83 8.53 -6.40
CA GLU A 50 -7.37 7.38 -7.13
C GLU A 50 -6.22 6.48 -7.59
N TYR A 51 -6.22 5.22 -7.13
CA TYR A 51 -5.18 4.25 -7.48
C TYR A 51 -5.70 3.32 -8.59
N ALA A 52 -5.86 3.88 -9.79
CA ALA A 52 -6.31 3.13 -10.95
C ALA A 52 -5.41 1.91 -11.24
N ASP A 53 -6.03 0.82 -11.72
CA ASP A 53 -5.38 -0.44 -12.12
C ASP A 53 -4.57 -1.16 -11.01
N SER A 54 -4.88 -0.91 -9.74
CA SER A 54 -4.19 -1.50 -8.58
C SER A 54 -4.63 -2.94 -8.24
N LEU A 55 -4.93 -3.76 -9.25
CA LEU A 55 -5.28 -5.17 -9.02
C LEU A 55 -4.02 -5.99 -8.76
N HIS A 56 -3.74 -6.28 -7.50
CA HIS A 56 -2.63 -7.12 -7.08
C HIS A 56 -3.09 -8.56 -6.79
N LYS A 57 -2.51 -9.52 -7.51
CA LYS A 57 -2.76 -10.96 -7.33
C LYS A 57 -1.60 -11.57 -6.54
N PHE A 58 -1.93 -12.25 -5.44
CA PHE A 58 -0.95 -12.95 -4.60
C PHE A 58 -1.08 -14.45 -4.79
N GLN A 59 0.05 -15.15 -4.83
CA GLN A 59 0.08 -16.60 -4.94
C GLN A 59 -0.21 -17.23 -3.58
N ILE A 60 -1.15 -18.17 -3.53
CA ILE A 60 -1.55 -18.86 -2.29
C ILE A 60 -1.53 -20.37 -2.47
N LYS A 61 -1.06 -21.12 -1.46
CA LYS A 61 -1.25 -22.57 -1.39
C LYS A 61 -2.30 -22.88 -0.35
N ARG A 62 -3.53 -23.15 -0.80
CA ARG A 62 -4.69 -23.41 0.08
C ARG A 62 -4.53 -24.68 0.93
N ASN A 63 -3.76 -25.65 0.46
CA ASN A 63 -3.50 -26.90 1.18
C ASN A 63 -2.46 -26.75 2.31
N ASP A 64 -1.81 -25.60 2.43
CA ASP A 64 -0.81 -25.35 3.46
C ASP A 64 -1.47 -24.95 4.78
N ASN A 65 -1.21 -25.70 5.86
CA ASN A 65 -1.72 -25.37 7.19
C ASN A 65 -1.15 -24.04 7.71
N LYS A 66 0.05 -23.64 7.27
CA LYS A 66 0.62 -22.32 7.58
C LYS A 66 -0.25 -21.21 7.01
N PHE A 67 -0.76 -21.36 5.78
CA PHE A 67 -1.66 -20.40 5.15
C PHE A 67 -2.97 -20.25 5.93
N LYS A 68 -3.60 -21.37 6.30
CA LYS A 68 -4.85 -21.36 7.11
C LYS A 68 -4.66 -20.62 8.43
N ARG A 69 -3.54 -20.88 9.12
CA ARG A 69 -3.21 -20.21 10.38
C ARG A 69 -2.91 -18.72 10.19
N LEU A 70 -2.20 -18.35 9.12
CA LEU A 70 -1.88 -16.96 8.82
C LEU A 70 -3.14 -16.14 8.54
N MET A 71 -4.09 -16.69 7.78
CA MET A 71 -5.36 -16.01 7.49
C MET A 71 -6.21 -15.73 8.73
N THR A 72 -6.03 -16.48 9.83
CA THR A 72 -6.76 -16.23 11.08
C THR A 72 -6.00 -15.32 12.04
N ARG A 73 -4.66 -15.24 11.94
CA ARG A 73 -3.80 -14.59 12.94
C ARG A 73 -3.10 -13.33 12.46
N LYS A 74 -2.88 -13.20 11.16
CA LYS A 74 -2.17 -12.07 10.56
C LYS A 74 -3.11 -11.33 9.62
N GLU A 75 -2.96 -10.02 9.64
CA GLU A 75 -3.72 -9.11 8.81
C GLU A 75 -2.93 -8.76 7.55
N LEU A 76 -3.66 -8.31 6.53
CA LEU A 76 -3.06 -7.70 5.36
C LEU A 76 -2.54 -6.32 5.76
N LYS A 77 -1.23 -6.11 5.69
CA LYS A 77 -0.65 -4.80 6.00
C LYS A 77 -0.69 -3.93 4.76
N LEU A 78 -1.39 -2.80 4.83
CA LEU A 78 -1.37 -1.76 3.82
C LEU A 78 -0.71 -0.53 4.43
N THR A 79 0.30 -0.01 3.74
CA THR A 79 1.03 1.17 4.16
C THR A 79 0.99 2.21 3.06
N ILE A 80 0.52 3.41 3.38
CA ILE A 80 0.45 4.55 2.49
C ILE A 80 1.75 5.33 2.63
N PHE A 81 2.41 5.58 1.51
CA PHE A 81 3.60 6.40 1.42
C PHE A 81 3.33 7.63 0.59
N TYR A 82 4.04 8.71 0.91
CA TYR A 82 4.10 9.89 0.07
C TYR A 82 5.53 10.21 -0.32
N LYS A 83 5.69 10.75 -1.53
CA LYS A 83 6.99 11.18 -2.02
C LYS A 83 7.37 12.50 -1.38
N ALA A 84 8.52 12.55 -0.72
CA ALA A 84 8.96 13.75 -0.02
C ALA A 84 9.67 14.78 -0.93
N GLY A 85 9.74 14.56 -2.24
CA GLY A 85 10.35 15.45 -3.22
C GLY A 85 11.70 14.95 -3.76
N PHE A 86 12.42 15.80 -4.48
CA PHE A 86 13.69 15.45 -5.12
C PHE A 86 14.79 15.20 -4.07
N LEU A 87 15.48 14.05 -4.15
CA LEU A 87 16.54 13.58 -3.24
C LEU A 87 16.13 13.32 -1.78
N ARG A 88 14.83 13.35 -1.46
CA ARG A 88 14.33 12.99 -0.12
C ARG A 88 13.71 11.59 -0.14
N SER A 89 13.94 10.83 0.92
CA SER A 89 13.31 9.52 1.09
C SER A 89 11.80 9.65 1.23
N ASP A 90 11.07 8.71 0.62
CA ASP A 90 9.63 8.60 0.78
C ASP A 90 9.29 8.36 2.26
N ARG A 91 8.19 8.96 2.71
CA ARG A 91 7.76 8.88 4.11
C ARG A 91 6.41 8.20 4.20
N GLN A 92 6.21 7.46 5.30
CA GLN A 92 4.94 6.82 5.60
C GLN A 92 3.94 7.86 6.10
N LEU A 93 2.71 7.75 5.60
CA LEU A 93 1.57 8.58 5.98
C LEU A 93 0.65 7.82 6.94
N GLY A 94 0.56 6.50 6.78
CA GLY A 94 -0.24 5.59 7.61
C GLY A 94 -0.05 4.15 7.19
#